data_AF-A0A023WW51-F1
#
_entry.id   AF-A0A023WW51-F1
#
_cell.length_a   1.000
_cell.length_b   1.000
_cell.length_c   1.000
_cell.angle_alpha   90.00
_cell.angle_beta   90.00
_cell.angle_gamma   90.00
#
_symmetry.space_group_name_H-M   'P 1'
#
loop_
_entity.id
_entity.type
_entity.pdbx_description
1 polymer ?
#
loop_
_entity_poly.entity_id
_entity_poly.type
_entity_poly.pdbx_seq_one_letter_code
_entity_poly.pdbx_strand_id
1 'polypeptide(L)'
;MSKSADVFNLMDNLLPLAEDVDLAGPDELQRLYAGIGMPSLRAKELSGQAGVTYHEIKAANPLLGLVDPIRIRNRYVELREQALLGDADALNDLGWFWLNGLRLKPNPALARRLFKVAAVMGASEALFNLAELAFYGKGLVVNPGLAIDYYEQAFEAGIPCAAQALGSLYERGDEGVIVDHGKAISWYKRGAAEQDLMACFSLGRLALDETSPEYDPALGLYWLQWAAMRGLVLATERLAEFYFSTFESPPDPDGLLFRFWRDLAISQGSLWARELHASDVAIQQVCKSS
;
A
#
# COMPACT_ATOMS: atom_id res chain seq x y z
N MET A 1 -28.40 -7.39 28.34
CA MET A 1 -28.28 -6.59 27.11
C MET A 1 -27.16 -7.21 26.29
N SER A 2 -27.35 -7.46 25.00
CA SER A 2 -26.32 -8.11 24.17
C SER A 2 -25.20 -7.11 23.85
N LYS A 3 -23.96 -7.59 23.70
CA LYS A 3 -22.81 -6.76 23.26
C LYS A 3 -23.11 -5.96 21.98
N SER A 4 -24.02 -6.44 21.12
CA SER A 4 -24.43 -5.71 19.92
C SER A 4 -25.23 -4.43 20.24
N ALA A 5 -26.19 -4.48 21.17
CA ALA A 5 -27.03 -3.32 21.52
C ALA A 5 -26.21 -2.16 22.14
N ASP A 6 -25.15 -2.49 22.89
CA ASP A 6 -24.27 -1.48 23.50
C ASP A 6 -23.34 -0.81 22.47
N VAL A 7 -22.92 -1.54 21.43
CA VAL A 7 -22.10 -0.99 20.33
C VAL A 7 -22.91 -0.05 19.45
N PHE A 8 -24.17 -0.37 19.15
CA PHE A 8 -25.04 0.48 18.32
C PHE A 8 -25.32 1.85 18.96
N ASN A 9 -25.61 1.88 20.27
CA ASN A 9 -25.79 3.14 21.01
C ASN A 9 -24.49 3.96 21.11
N LEU A 10 -23.33 3.30 21.07
CA LEU A 10 -22.03 3.98 21.03
C LEU A 10 -21.78 4.63 19.66
N MET A 11 -22.20 3.97 18.56
CA MET A 11 -21.95 4.46 17.20
C MET A 11 -22.75 5.72 16.87
N ASP A 12 -24.00 5.80 17.30
CA ASP A 12 -24.85 6.97 17.04
C ASP A 12 -24.30 8.24 17.73
N ASN A 13 -23.62 8.08 18.87
CA ASN A 13 -22.92 9.15 19.57
C ASN A 13 -21.51 9.44 19.02
N LEU A 14 -20.89 8.46 18.33
CA LEU A 14 -19.54 8.59 17.80
C LEU A 14 -19.52 9.31 16.45
N LEU A 15 -20.55 9.11 15.62
CA LEU A 15 -20.65 9.61 14.26
C LEU A 15 -21.44 10.91 14.19
N PRO A 16 -20.82 12.05 13.81
CA PRO A 16 -21.53 13.32 13.62
C PRO A 16 -22.74 13.20 12.69
N LEU A 17 -23.77 14.02 12.91
CA LEU A 17 -24.84 14.13 11.93
C LEU A 17 -24.30 14.74 10.64
N ALA A 18 -24.85 14.35 9.49
CA ALA A 18 -24.35 14.79 8.19
C ALA A 18 -24.45 16.32 7.98
N GLU A 19 -25.37 16.97 8.69
CA GLU A 19 -25.55 18.43 8.71
C GLU A 19 -24.42 19.14 9.47
N ASP A 20 -23.83 18.47 10.46
CA ASP A 20 -22.75 18.98 11.30
C ASP A 20 -21.35 18.70 10.70
N VAL A 21 -21.28 17.98 9.58
CA VAL A 21 -20.02 17.71 8.88
C VAL A 21 -19.56 18.97 8.17
N ASP A 22 -18.53 19.59 8.73
CA ASP A 22 -17.88 20.79 8.19
C ASP A 22 -17.05 20.46 6.94
N LEU A 23 -17.42 21.07 5.81
CA LEU A 23 -16.79 20.89 4.51
C LEU A 23 -16.21 22.22 4.03
N ALA A 24 -14.91 22.24 3.78
CA ALA A 24 -14.18 23.39 3.28
C ALA A 24 -14.68 23.83 1.88
N GLY A 25 -14.76 25.14 1.68
CA GLY A 25 -15.24 25.76 0.45
C GLY A 25 -14.35 25.47 -0.78
N PRO A 26 -14.84 25.69 -2.02
CA PRO A 26 -14.17 25.37 -3.29
C PRO A 26 -12.68 25.67 -3.35
N ASP A 27 -12.26 26.79 -2.76
CA ASP A 27 -10.89 27.31 -2.87
C ASP A 27 -9.98 26.87 -1.70
N GLU A 28 -10.53 26.19 -0.69
CA GLU A 28 -9.82 25.71 0.51
C GLU A 28 -9.54 24.20 0.41
N LEU A 29 -8.79 23.80 -0.63
CA LEU A 29 -8.33 22.42 -0.77
C LEU A 29 -7.21 22.14 0.25
N GLN A 30 -7.56 21.63 1.43
CA GLN A 30 -6.59 21.07 2.36
C GLN A 30 -6.45 19.55 2.19
N ARG A 31 -5.24 19.10 1.84
CA ARG A 31 -4.79 17.72 1.98
C ARG A 31 -3.78 17.65 3.12
N LEU A 32 -4.25 17.64 4.37
CA LEU A 32 -3.32 17.53 5.49
C LEU A 32 -2.71 16.13 5.60
N TYR A 33 -3.39 15.13 5.04
CA TYR A 33 -3.15 13.73 5.34
C TYR A 33 -3.40 12.86 4.11
N ALA A 34 -2.89 13.20 2.94
CA ALA A 34 -3.07 12.35 1.76
C ALA A 34 -2.38 10.98 1.95
N GLY A 35 -3.07 9.92 1.54
CA GLY A 35 -2.47 8.60 1.35
C GLY A 35 -1.98 7.91 2.61
N ILE A 36 -2.83 7.70 3.63
CA ILE A 36 -2.58 6.62 4.61
C ILE A 36 -3.77 5.70 4.69
N GLY A 37 -3.48 4.41 4.79
CA GLY A 37 -4.46 3.37 5.00
C GLY A 37 -5.22 2.98 3.74
N MET A 38 -6.02 1.94 3.87
CA MET A 38 -6.79 1.29 2.83
C MET A 38 -8.30 1.39 3.10
N PRO A 39 -9.10 1.85 2.13
CA PRO A 39 -10.55 1.72 2.18
C PRO A 39 -10.98 0.27 1.86
N SER A 40 -11.92 -0.27 2.62
CA SER A 40 -12.41 -1.66 2.52
C SER A 40 -13.10 -1.95 1.20
N LEU A 41 -13.97 -1.04 0.72
CA LEU A 41 -14.73 -1.27 -0.52
C LEU A 41 -13.80 -1.47 -1.74
N ARG A 42 -12.66 -0.79 -1.77
CA ARG A 42 -11.73 -0.93 -2.89
C ARG A 42 -10.88 -2.19 -2.79
N ALA A 43 -10.51 -2.61 -1.58
CA ALA A 43 -9.87 -3.91 -1.36
C ALA A 43 -10.72 -5.04 -1.94
N LYS A 44 -12.05 -4.99 -1.74
CA LYS A 44 -13.01 -5.99 -2.25
C LYS A 44 -13.25 -5.92 -3.77
N GLU A 45 -13.30 -4.72 -4.35
CA GLU A 45 -13.43 -4.57 -5.82
C GLU A 45 -12.18 -5.05 -6.57
N LEU A 46 -11.01 -4.87 -5.94
CA LEU A 46 -9.72 -5.22 -6.53
C LEU A 46 -9.23 -6.61 -6.13
N SER A 47 -9.79 -7.25 -5.09
CA SER A 47 -9.37 -8.59 -4.63
C SER A 47 -9.57 -9.69 -5.67
N GLY A 48 -10.41 -9.46 -6.69
CA GLY A 48 -10.58 -10.36 -7.84
C GLY A 48 -9.59 -10.13 -8.98
N GLN A 49 -8.80 -9.07 -8.93
CA GLN A 49 -7.80 -8.74 -9.95
C GLN A 49 -6.44 -9.28 -9.49
N ALA A 50 -5.93 -10.29 -10.20
CA ALA A 50 -4.57 -10.74 -9.98
C ALA A 50 -3.61 -9.58 -10.27
N GLY A 51 -2.73 -9.28 -9.32
CA GLY A 51 -1.67 -8.30 -9.52
C GLY A 51 -1.84 -6.97 -8.79
N VAL A 52 -2.93 -6.75 -8.05
CA VAL A 52 -3.13 -5.48 -7.36
C VAL A 52 -2.27 -5.39 -6.10
N THR A 53 -1.45 -4.33 -6.04
CA THR A 53 -0.62 -3.96 -4.90
C THR A 53 -1.38 -3.09 -3.90
N TYR A 54 -0.93 -3.05 -2.65
CA TYR A 54 -1.41 -2.07 -1.66
C TYR A 54 -1.34 -0.63 -2.17
N HIS A 55 -0.25 -0.26 -2.85
CA HIS A 55 -0.07 1.08 -3.40
C HIS A 55 -1.16 1.44 -4.42
N GLU A 56 -1.60 0.47 -5.23
CA GLU A 56 -2.69 0.65 -6.18
C GLU A 56 -4.06 0.72 -5.50
N ILE A 57 -4.33 -0.11 -4.49
CA ILE A 57 -5.57 -0.02 -3.67
C ILE A 57 -5.67 1.39 -3.05
N LYS A 58 -4.57 1.88 -2.49
CA LYS A 58 -4.44 3.21 -1.90
C LYS A 58 -4.63 4.33 -2.92
N ALA A 59 -4.10 4.18 -4.14
CA ALA A 59 -4.20 5.18 -5.20
C ALA A 59 -5.58 5.20 -5.88
N ALA A 60 -6.23 4.04 -6.04
CA ALA A 60 -7.49 3.86 -6.75
C ALA A 60 -8.73 4.17 -5.90
N ASN A 61 -8.67 5.26 -5.14
CA ASN A 61 -9.69 5.61 -4.17
C ASN A 61 -10.80 6.50 -4.78
N PRO A 62 -12.08 6.12 -4.69
CA PRO A 62 -13.19 6.94 -5.20
C PRO A 62 -13.32 8.29 -4.47
N LEU A 63 -12.82 8.42 -3.24
CA LEU A 63 -12.83 9.65 -2.46
C LEU A 63 -11.72 10.63 -2.88
N LEU A 64 -10.67 10.16 -3.56
CA LEU A 64 -9.53 11.00 -4.00
C LEU A 64 -9.94 12.00 -5.09
N GLY A 65 -11.03 11.70 -5.83
CA GLY A 65 -11.65 12.56 -6.84
C GLY A 65 -12.96 13.22 -6.41
N LEU A 66 -13.44 12.97 -5.18
CA LEU A 66 -14.65 13.60 -4.67
C LEU A 66 -14.31 14.99 -4.15
N VAL A 67 -14.45 15.98 -5.04
CA VAL A 67 -14.23 17.41 -4.75
C VAL A 67 -15.55 18.14 -4.53
N ASP A 68 -16.69 17.56 -4.90
CA ASP A 68 -18.00 18.18 -4.76
C ASP A 68 -18.55 17.99 -3.33
N PRO A 69 -18.79 19.07 -2.56
CA PRO A 69 -19.32 18.98 -1.20
C PRO A 69 -20.62 18.18 -1.08
N ILE A 70 -21.49 18.23 -2.10
CA ILE A 70 -22.75 17.49 -2.10
C ILE A 70 -22.47 15.99 -2.18
N ARG A 71 -21.58 15.56 -3.09
CA ARG A 71 -21.21 14.15 -3.22
C ARG A 71 -20.45 13.64 -1.99
N ILE A 72 -19.60 14.46 -1.39
CA ILE A 72 -18.90 14.14 -0.14
C ILE A 72 -19.94 13.88 0.97
N ARG A 73 -20.92 14.78 1.13
CA ARG A 73 -21.97 14.62 2.14
C ARG A 73 -22.84 13.39 1.89
N ASN A 74 -23.28 13.17 0.66
CA ASN A 74 -24.08 11.99 0.32
C ASN A 74 -23.31 10.70 0.62
N ARG A 75 -22.02 10.66 0.27
CA ARG A 75 -21.18 9.51 0.56
C ARG A 75 -21.02 9.26 2.06
N TYR A 76 -20.87 10.32 2.84
CA TYR A 76 -20.85 10.21 4.29
C TYR A 76 -22.16 9.65 4.85
N VAL A 77 -23.31 10.11 4.35
CA VAL A 77 -24.64 9.62 4.76
C VAL A 77 -24.76 8.12 4.48
N GLU A 78 -24.42 7.68 3.27
CA GLU A 78 -24.45 6.25 2.89
C GLU A 78 -23.61 5.39 3.83
N LEU A 79 -22.35 5.79 4.06
CA LEU A 79 -21.44 5.06 4.93
C LEU A 79 -21.91 5.07 6.40
N ARG A 80 -22.47 6.19 6.87
CA ARG A 80 -23.03 6.31 8.23
C ARG A 80 -24.22 5.37 8.40
N GLU A 81 -25.13 5.30 7.44
CA GLU A 81 -26.27 4.37 7.48
C GLU A 81 -25.80 2.91 7.52
N GLN A 82 -24.84 2.53 6.67
CA GLN A 82 -24.25 1.18 6.67
C GLN A 82 -23.58 0.84 8.01
N ALA A 83 -22.78 1.78 8.55
CA ALA A 83 -22.13 1.62 9.84
C ALA A 83 -23.14 1.43 10.99
N LEU A 84 -24.25 2.17 10.98
CA LEU A 84 -25.34 2.02 11.97
C LEU A 84 -26.08 0.68 11.84
N LEU A 85 -26.07 0.06 10.65
CA LEU A 85 -26.57 -1.29 10.42
C LEU A 85 -25.55 -2.39 10.80
N GLY A 86 -24.36 -2.02 11.27
CA GLY A 86 -23.34 -2.94 11.75
C GLY A 86 -22.31 -3.34 10.70
N ASP A 87 -22.19 -2.58 9.61
CA ASP A 87 -21.17 -2.82 8.59
C ASP A 87 -19.78 -2.34 9.07
N ALA A 88 -18.88 -3.30 9.29
CA ALA A 88 -17.52 -3.04 9.74
C ALA A 88 -16.66 -2.36 8.66
N ASP A 89 -16.90 -2.68 7.38
CA ASP A 89 -16.19 -2.08 6.25
C ASP A 89 -16.57 -0.62 6.09
N ALA A 90 -17.85 -0.29 6.26
CA ALA A 90 -18.32 1.09 6.27
C ALA A 90 -17.71 1.91 7.42
N LEU A 91 -17.52 1.31 8.60
CA LEU A 91 -16.80 1.95 9.71
C LEU A 91 -15.32 2.19 9.40
N ASN A 92 -14.65 1.24 8.76
CA ASN A 92 -13.29 1.42 8.29
C ASN A 92 -13.22 2.56 7.26
N ASP A 93 -14.12 2.58 6.29
CA ASP A 93 -14.21 3.62 5.26
C ASP A 93 -14.51 5.00 5.85
N LEU A 94 -15.37 5.10 6.88
CA LEU A 94 -15.58 6.33 7.63
C LEU A 94 -14.31 6.77 8.36
N GLY A 95 -13.59 5.85 9.00
CA GLY A 95 -12.31 6.15 9.63
C GLY A 95 -11.31 6.71 8.61
N TRP A 96 -11.23 6.08 7.44
CA TRP A 96 -10.40 6.52 6.33
C TRP A 96 -10.85 7.90 5.80
N PHE A 97 -12.17 8.12 5.70
CA PHE A 97 -12.79 9.37 5.27
C PHE A 97 -12.41 10.54 6.19
N TRP A 98 -12.55 10.38 7.52
CA TRP A 98 -12.14 11.37 8.52
C TRP A 98 -10.62 11.60 8.58
N LEU A 99 -9.82 10.68 8.06
CA LEU A 99 -8.36 10.80 8.01
C LEU A 99 -7.87 11.47 6.72
N ASN A 100 -8.48 11.15 5.56
CA ASN A 100 -7.93 11.46 4.24
C ASN A 100 -8.87 12.27 3.32
N GLY A 101 -10.11 12.56 3.74
CA GLY A 101 -11.13 13.21 2.92
C GLY A 101 -10.72 14.58 2.39
N LEU A 102 -10.91 14.80 1.09
CA LEU A 102 -10.68 16.10 0.48
C LEU A 102 -11.79 17.06 0.90
N ARG A 103 -11.45 18.23 1.43
CA ARG A 103 -12.37 19.25 1.98
C ARG A 103 -13.04 18.89 3.30
N LEU A 104 -12.88 17.68 3.80
CA LEU A 104 -13.29 17.35 5.15
C LEU A 104 -12.21 17.80 6.11
N LYS A 105 -12.58 18.56 7.15
CA LYS A 105 -11.63 18.88 8.21
C LYS A 105 -11.20 17.58 8.91
N PRO A 106 -9.92 17.18 8.85
CA PRO A 106 -9.54 15.86 9.33
C PRO A 106 -9.68 15.73 10.84
N ASN A 107 -10.08 14.55 11.28
CA ASN A 107 -10.20 14.22 12.69
C ASN A 107 -9.53 12.86 12.97
N PRO A 108 -8.20 12.83 13.16
CA PRO A 108 -7.45 11.59 13.35
C PRO A 108 -7.82 10.87 14.66
N ALA A 109 -8.28 11.60 15.68
CA ALA A 109 -8.77 11.01 16.91
C ALA A 109 -10.08 10.24 16.70
N LEU A 110 -11.02 10.79 15.91
CA LEU A 110 -12.24 10.10 15.51
C LEU A 110 -11.91 8.91 14.58
N ALA A 111 -11.06 9.11 13.58
CA ALA A 111 -10.61 8.04 12.68
C ALA A 111 -10.06 6.84 13.46
N ARG A 112 -9.16 7.09 14.44
CA ARG A 112 -8.62 6.05 15.32
C ARG A 112 -9.71 5.29 16.09
N ARG A 113 -10.74 5.98 16.59
CA ARG A 113 -11.85 5.33 17.30
C ARG A 113 -12.67 4.45 16.35
N LEU A 114 -12.96 4.95 15.16
CA LEU A 114 -13.69 4.21 14.13
C LEU A 114 -12.94 2.96 13.69
N PHE A 115 -11.63 3.06 13.41
CA PHE A 115 -10.83 1.89 13.07
C PHE A 115 -10.78 0.85 14.20
N LYS A 116 -10.68 1.28 15.46
CA LYS A 116 -10.72 0.34 16.61
C LYS A 116 -12.03 -0.44 16.66
N VAL A 117 -13.15 0.23 16.41
CA VAL A 117 -14.47 -0.43 16.41
C VAL A 117 -14.59 -1.35 15.20
N ALA A 118 -14.20 -0.89 14.01
CA ALA A 118 -14.19 -1.68 12.78
C ALA A 118 -13.35 -2.96 12.94
N ALA A 119 -12.15 -2.85 13.51
CA ALA A 119 -11.28 -4.00 13.80
C ALA A 119 -11.94 -5.01 14.76
N VAL A 120 -12.59 -4.54 15.83
CA VAL A 120 -13.34 -5.40 16.76
C VAL A 120 -14.54 -6.08 16.08
N MET A 121 -15.14 -5.43 15.08
CA MET A 121 -16.24 -5.97 14.28
C MET A 121 -15.77 -6.85 13.10
N GLY A 122 -14.47 -7.00 12.89
CA GLY A 122 -13.88 -7.92 11.92
C GLY A 122 -13.39 -7.32 10.61
N ALA A 123 -13.31 -5.98 10.49
CA ALA A 123 -12.67 -5.35 9.33
C ALA A 123 -11.13 -5.41 9.48
N SER A 124 -10.47 -6.34 8.79
CA SER A 124 -9.03 -6.56 8.86
C SER A 124 -8.22 -5.34 8.38
N GLU A 125 -8.74 -4.62 7.39
CA GLU A 125 -8.20 -3.35 6.87
C GLU A 125 -8.05 -2.30 7.96
N ALA A 126 -8.92 -2.31 8.96
CA ALA A 126 -8.88 -1.35 10.05
C ALA A 126 -7.66 -1.58 10.95
N LEU A 127 -7.17 -2.81 11.09
CA LEU A 127 -5.93 -3.10 11.80
C LEU A 127 -4.73 -2.50 11.06
N PHE A 128 -4.68 -2.68 9.74
CA PHE A 128 -3.64 -2.06 8.91
C PHE A 128 -3.68 -0.53 9.00
N ASN A 129 -4.88 0.06 9.00
CA ASN A 129 -5.07 1.52 9.13
C ASN A 129 -4.66 2.05 10.51
N LEU A 130 -4.89 1.29 11.58
CA LEU A 130 -4.39 1.61 12.91
C LEU A 130 -2.87 1.56 12.96
N ALA A 131 -2.26 0.57 12.30
CA ALA A 131 -0.81 0.44 12.22
C ALA A 131 -0.18 1.66 11.52
N GLU A 132 -0.69 2.03 10.34
CA GLU A 132 -0.16 3.19 9.62
C GLU A 132 -0.41 4.51 10.39
N LEU A 133 -1.55 4.65 11.07
CA LEU A 133 -1.82 5.84 11.90
C LEU A 133 -0.86 5.94 13.08
N ALA A 134 -0.53 4.81 13.72
CA ALA A 134 0.44 4.73 14.80
C ALA A 134 1.87 4.98 14.30
N PHE A 135 2.20 4.54 13.09
CA PHE A 135 3.52 4.70 12.49
C PHE A 135 3.78 6.15 12.01
N TYR A 136 2.87 6.73 11.23
CA TYR A 136 3.10 8.04 10.62
C TYR A 136 2.61 9.23 11.47
N GLY A 137 1.83 8.99 12.53
CA GLY A 137 1.48 10.03 13.52
C GLY A 137 0.74 11.24 12.96
N LYS A 138 -0.30 11.03 12.14
CA LYS A 138 -1.11 12.09 11.51
C LYS A 138 -1.87 12.98 12.51
N GLY A 139 -1.18 13.90 13.17
CA GLY A 139 -1.74 14.73 14.25
C GLY A 139 -1.94 13.96 15.57
N LEU A 140 -1.35 12.77 15.68
CA LEU A 140 -1.31 11.94 16.89
C LEU A 140 0.15 11.58 17.19
N VAL A 141 0.43 11.24 18.45
CA VAL A 141 1.76 10.77 18.86
C VAL A 141 2.07 9.45 18.15
N VAL A 142 3.23 9.41 17.48
CA VAL A 142 3.77 8.20 16.84
C VAL A 142 4.08 7.14 17.90
N ASN A 143 3.79 5.89 17.59
CA ASN A 143 4.15 4.74 18.41
C ASN A 143 4.43 3.54 17.50
N PRO A 144 5.69 3.28 17.15
CA PRO A 144 6.03 2.23 16.21
C PRO A 144 5.91 0.83 16.81
N GLY A 145 6.05 0.68 18.13
CA GLY A 145 5.75 -0.59 18.81
C GLY A 145 4.28 -0.98 18.62
N LEU A 146 3.37 -0.02 18.82
CA LEU A 146 1.95 -0.24 18.56
C LEU A 146 1.65 -0.44 17.07
N ALA A 147 2.40 0.21 16.18
CA ALA A 147 2.28 -0.03 14.74
C ALA A 147 2.66 -1.47 14.37
N ILE A 148 3.76 -1.99 14.92
CA ILE A 148 4.18 -3.39 14.75
C ILE A 148 3.05 -4.31 15.20
N ASP A 149 2.53 -4.14 16.41
CA ASP A 149 1.46 -4.99 16.95
C ASP A 149 0.22 -5.03 16.04
N TYR A 150 -0.16 -3.88 15.47
CA TYR A 150 -1.31 -3.79 14.56
C TYR A 150 -1.01 -4.35 13.18
N TYR A 151 0.20 -4.18 12.63
CA TYR A 151 0.57 -4.83 11.36
C TYR A 151 0.60 -6.35 11.51
N GLU A 152 1.13 -6.88 12.63
CA GLU A 152 1.13 -8.31 12.88
C GLU A 152 -0.30 -8.85 12.91
N GLN A 153 -1.19 -8.20 13.66
CA GLN A 153 -2.61 -8.56 13.68
C GLN A 153 -3.28 -8.45 12.30
N ALA A 154 -2.96 -7.41 11.53
CA ALA A 154 -3.50 -7.24 10.18
C ALA A 154 -3.07 -8.39 9.25
N PHE A 155 -1.80 -8.80 9.32
CA PHE A 155 -1.29 -9.94 8.55
C PHE A 155 -2.03 -11.23 8.91
N GLU A 156 -2.15 -11.54 10.21
CA GLU A 156 -2.87 -12.73 10.68
C GLU A 156 -4.37 -12.69 10.33
N ALA A 157 -4.93 -11.49 10.19
CA ALA A 157 -6.31 -11.26 9.77
C ALA A 157 -6.49 -11.26 8.23
N GLY A 158 -5.46 -11.64 7.47
CA GLY A 158 -5.55 -11.80 6.02
C GLY A 158 -5.22 -10.54 5.21
N ILE A 159 -4.37 -9.66 5.72
CA ILE A 159 -3.83 -8.49 4.99
C ILE A 159 -2.34 -8.74 4.65
N PRO A 160 -2.02 -9.38 3.50
CA PRO A 160 -0.64 -9.77 3.16
C PRO A 160 0.36 -8.62 3.09
N CYS A 161 -0.08 -7.43 2.64
CA CYS A 161 0.80 -6.26 2.53
C CYS A 161 1.33 -5.77 3.88
N ALA A 162 0.71 -6.15 5.01
CA ALA A 162 1.23 -5.86 6.34
C ALA A 162 2.60 -6.52 6.59
N ALA A 163 2.86 -7.70 6.00
CA ALA A 163 4.17 -8.33 6.08
C ALA A 163 5.25 -7.52 5.36
N GLN A 164 4.92 -6.87 4.24
CA GLN A 164 5.86 -5.98 3.58
C GLN A 164 6.16 -4.73 4.42
N ALA A 165 5.14 -4.13 5.04
CA ALA A 165 5.32 -2.99 5.93
C ALA A 165 6.24 -3.35 7.12
N LEU A 166 6.00 -4.50 7.75
CA LEU A 166 6.84 -5.03 8.84
C LEU A 166 8.27 -5.31 8.36
N GLY A 167 8.42 -5.96 7.21
CA GLY A 167 9.72 -6.24 6.63
C GLY A 167 10.53 -4.97 6.39
N SER A 168 9.90 -3.96 5.79
CA SER A 168 10.54 -2.67 5.53
C SER A 168 10.89 -1.91 6.81
N LEU A 169 10.06 -2.02 7.85
CA LEU A 169 10.28 -1.38 9.13
C LEU A 169 11.52 -1.96 9.83
N TYR A 170 11.64 -3.30 9.87
CA TYR A 170 12.82 -3.95 10.42
C TYR A 170 14.07 -3.80 9.54
N GLU A 171 13.92 -3.68 8.22
CA GLU A 171 15.06 -3.49 7.32
C GLU A 171 15.70 -2.10 7.47
N ARG A 172 14.89 -1.06 7.62
CA ARG A 172 15.36 0.34 7.68
C ARG A 172 15.57 0.84 9.11
N GLY A 173 14.84 0.27 10.07
CA GLY A 173 14.70 0.84 11.40
C GLY A 173 13.91 2.16 11.38
N ASP A 174 13.52 2.63 12.56
CA ASP A 174 12.94 3.95 12.79
C ASP A 174 13.14 4.36 14.26
N GLU A 175 12.74 5.57 14.67
CA GLU A 175 12.80 6.01 16.05
C GLU A 175 11.99 5.07 16.96
N GLY A 176 12.68 4.19 17.71
CA GLY A 176 12.07 3.16 18.55
C GLY A 176 12.00 1.76 17.93
N VAL A 177 12.50 1.57 16.70
CA VAL A 177 12.67 0.26 16.06
C VAL A 177 14.10 0.09 15.59
N ILE A 178 14.77 -0.90 16.16
CA ILE A 178 16.15 -1.25 15.80
C ILE A 178 16.13 -2.06 14.50
N VAL A 179 17.07 -1.75 13.60
CA VAL A 179 17.30 -2.54 12.38
C VAL A 179 17.54 -4.01 12.73
N ASP A 180 16.78 -4.90 12.11
CA ASP A 180 16.86 -6.34 12.27
C ASP A 180 16.59 -7.02 10.91
N HIS A 181 17.66 -7.24 10.14
CA HIS A 181 17.57 -7.85 8.82
C HIS A 181 16.98 -9.27 8.86
N GLY A 182 17.19 -10.02 9.94
CA GLY A 182 16.63 -11.36 10.10
C GLY A 182 15.11 -11.33 10.20
N LYS A 183 14.56 -10.42 11.02
CA LYS A 183 13.11 -10.19 11.09
C LYS A 183 12.57 -9.65 9.78
N ALA A 184 13.29 -8.73 9.13
CA ALA A 184 12.87 -8.19 7.84
C ALA A 184 12.67 -9.31 6.80
N ILE A 185 13.68 -10.17 6.64
CA ILE A 185 13.64 -11.34 5.75
C ILE A 185 12.50 -12.28 6.14
N SER A 186 12.34 -12.57 7.44
CA SER A 186 11.26 -13.45 7.92
C SER A 186 9.89 -12.92 7.52
N TRP A 187 9.65 -11.62 7.66
CA TRP A 187 8.39 -11.01 7.26
C TRP A 187 8.21 -11.00 5.74
N TYR A 188 9.24 -10.67 4.97
CA TYR A 188 9.17 -10.76 3.52
C TYR A 188 8.86 -12.18 3.03
N LYS A 189 9.46 -13.23 3.64
CA LYS A 189 9.13 -14.64 3.38
C LYS A 189 7.66 -14.96 3.62
N ARG A 190 7.10 -14.47 4.73
CA ARG A 190 5.68 -14.64 5.05
C ARG A 190 4.78 -13.92 4.03
N GLY A 191 5.09 -12.68 3.67
CA GLY A 191 4.34 -11.95 2.65
C GLY A 191 4.38 -12.60 1.26
N ALA A 192 5.55 -13.10 0.85
CA ALA A 192 5.71 -13.80 -0.42
C ALA A 192 4.95 -15.14 -0.46
N ALA A 193 4.86 -15.86 0.68
CA ALA A 193 4.03 -17.06 0.80
C ALA A 193 2.54 -16.74 0.58
N GLU A 194 2.09 -15.57 1.02
CA GLU A 194 0.75 -15.02 0.77
C GLU A 194 0.64 -14.26 -0.56
N GLN A 195 1.62 -14.43 -1.47
CA GLN A 195 1.61 -13.85 -2.82
C GLN A 195 1.58 -12.30 -2.86
N ASP A 196 2.01 -11.61 -1.79
CA ASP A 196 2.17 -10.16 -1.80
C ASP A 196 3.31 -9.76 -2.74
N LEU A 197 2.98 -8.96 -3.75
CA LEU A 197 3.93 -8.60 -4.81
C LEU A 197 5.14 -7.82 -4.31
N MET A 198 4.93 -6.92 -3.33
CA MET A 198 6.01 -6.09 -2.81
C MET A 198 6.92 -6.89 -1.87
N ALA A 199 6.39 -7.88 -1.15
CA ALA A 199 7.18 -8.85 -0.40
C ALA A 199 7.99 -9.77 -1.34
N CYS A 200 7.38 -10.29 -2.42
CA CYS A 200 8.09 -11.02 -3.47
C CYS A 200 9.22 -10.19 -4.07
N PHE A 201 8.96 -8.92 -4.41
CA PHE A 201 9.99 -8.00 -4.89
C PHE A 201 11.12 -7.80 -3.88
N SER A 202 10.78 -7.62 -2.60
CA SER A 202 11.77 -7.39 -1.55
C SER A 202 12.68 -8.61 -1.35
N LEU A 203 12.11 -9.83 -1.34
CA LEU A 203 12.91 -11.06 -1.34
C LEU A 203 13.73 -11.22 -2.61
N GLY A 204 13.13 -10.94 -3.77
CA GLY A 204 13.79 -11.02 -5.06
C GLY A 204 15.04 -10.14 -5.11
N ARG A 205 14.92 -8.89 -4.63
CA ARG A 205 16.03 -7.95 -4.50
C ARG A 205 17.08 -8.45 -3.51
N LEU A 206 16.68 -8.91 -2.33
CA LEU A 206 17.62 -9.41 -1.31
C LEU A 206 18.36 -10.66 -1.77
N ALA A 207 17.72 -11.54 -2.55
CA ALA A 207 18.34 -12.75 -3.06
C ALA A 207 19.28 -12.49 -4.25
N LEU A 208 19.19 -11.34 -4.91
CA LEU A 208 20.16 -10.88 -5.91
C LEU A 208 21.33 -10.07 -5.33
N ASP A 209 21.28 -9.70 -4.05
CA ASP A 209 22.33 -8.95 -3.40
C ASP A 209 23.38 -9.92 -2.82
N GLU A 210 24.59 -9.92 -3.37
CA GLU A 210 25.70 -10.79 -2.92
C GLU A 210 26.09 -10.61 -1.45
N THR A 211 25.75 -9.46 -0.86
CA THR A 211 26.03 -9.17 0.55
C THR A 211 24.94 -9.70 1.49
N SER A 212 23.81 -10.13 0.93
CA SER A 212 22.67 -10.62 1.68
C SER A 212 22.87 -12.06 2.15
N PRO A 213 22.45 -12.42 3.38
CA PRO A 213 22.45 -13.81 3.83
C PRO A 213 21.46 -14.69 3.06
N GLU A 214 20.57 -14.10 2.27
CA GLU A 214 19.59 -14.78 1.41
C GLU A 214 20.04 -14.82 -0.06
N TYR A 215 21.30 -14.50 -0.35
CA TYR A 215 21.83 -14.52 -1.72
C TYR A 215 21.60 -15.89 -2.38
N ASP A 216 20.72 -15.88 -3.37
CA ASP A 216 20.37 -16.99 -4.24
C ASP A 216 19.83 -16.38 -5.54
N PRO A 217 20.68 -16.19 -6.56
CA PRO A 217 20.27 -15.51 -7.78
C PRO A 217 19.12 -16.21 -8.52
N ALA A 218 19.02 -17.53 -8.43
CA ALA A 218 17.93 -18.28 -9.06
C ALA A 218 16.59 -17.97 -8.37
N LEU A 219 16.58 -17.96 -7.04
CA LEU A 219 15.41 -17.57 -6.25
C LEU A 219 15.07 -16.09 -6.44
N GLY A 220 16.08 -15.23 -6.51
CA GLY A 220 15.94 -13.79 -6.74
C GLY A 220 15.24 -13.49 -8.07
N LEU A 221 15.73 -14.09 -9.15
CA LEU A 221 15.11 -14.00 -10.47
C LEU A 221 13.70 -14.58 -10.47
N TYR A 222 13.46 -15.72 -9.82
CA TYR A 222 12.13 -16.32 -9.75
C TYR A 222 11.10 -15.35 -9.15
N TRP A 223 11.38 -14.77 -7.98
CA TRP A 223 10.43 -13.87 -7.33
C TRP A 223 10.23 -12.56 -8.08
N LEU A 224 11.30 -11.98 -8.63
CA LEU A 224 11.19 -10.77 -9.44
C LEU A 224 10.37 -11.03 -10.71
N GLN A 225 10.63 -12.11 -11.43
CA GLN A 225 9.87 -12.46 -12.64
C GLN A 225 8.40 -12.71 -12.30
N TRP A 226 8.12 -13.41 -11.21
CA TRP A 226 6.75 -13.66 -10.76
C TRP A 226 6.00 -12.36 -10.45
N ALA A 227 6.61 -11.44 -9.70
CA ALA A 227 6.00 -10.15 -9.38
C ALA A 227 5.82 -9.26 -10.63
N ALA A 228 6.82 -9.25 -11.50
CA ALA A 228 6.82 -8.50 -12.76
C ALA A 228 5.72 -8.96 -13.73
N MET A 229 5.53 -10.28 -13.88
CA MET A 229 4.47 -10.86 -14.71
C MET A 229 3.06 -10.59 -14.16
N ARG A 230 2.96 -10.25 -12.87
CA ARG A 230 1.71 -9.81 -12.23
C ARG A 230 1.52 -8.30 -12.20
N GLY A 231 2.36 -7.55 -12.93
CA GLY A 231 2.16 -6.11 -13.12
C GLY A 231 2.98 -5.22 -12.20
N LEU A 232 3.81 -5.77 -11.30
CA LEU A 232 4.65 -4.92 -10.45
C LEU A 232 5.78 -4.28 -11.26
N VAL A 233 5.63 -2.98 -11.53
CA VAL A 233 6.58 -2.19 -12.33
C VAL A 233 7.97 -2.14 -11.71
N LEU A 234 8.07 -2.05 -10.38
CA LEU A 234 9.37 -2.06 -9.70
C LEU A 234 10.16 -3.35 -9.98
N ALA A 235 9.47 -4.48 -10.13
CA ALA A 235 10.13 -5.75 -10.45
C ALA A 235 10.57 -5.82 -11.92
N THR A 236 9.78 -5.28 -12.86
CA THR A 236 10.18 -5.18 -14.28
C THR A 236 11.37 -4.24 -14.46
N GLU A 237 11.36 -3.09 -13.77
CA GLU A 237 12.48 -2.14 -13.75
C GLU A 237 13.75 -2.80 -13.20
N ARG A 238 13.65 -3.51 -12.06
CA ARG A 238 14.79 -4.20 -11.47
C ARG A 238 15.37 -5.29 -12.36
N LEU A 239 14.52 -6.04 -13.08
CA LEU A 239 14.98 -7.05 -14.04
C LEU A 239 15.65 -6.40 -15.25
N ALA A 240 15.11 -5.30 -15.78
CA ALA A 240 15.74 -4.56 -16.86
C ALA A 240 17.11 -4.01 -16.45
N GLU A 241 17.22 -3.44 -15.25
CA GLU A 241 18.50 -2.98 -14.68
C GLU A 241 19.50 -4.13 -14.55
N PHE A 242 19.05 -5.28 -14.04
CA PHE A 242 19.89 -6.46 -13.86
C PHE A 242 20.49 -6.95 -15.18
N TYR A 243 19.69 -7.13 -16.24
CA TYR A 243 20.18 -7.57 -17.55
C TYR A 243 20.89 -6.48 -18.35
N PHE A 244 20.74 -5.20 -17.98
CA PHE A 244 21.54 -4.11 -18.55
C PHE A 244 22.99 -4.14 -18.05
N SER A 245 23.20 -4.56 -16.80
CA SER A 245 24.53 -4.71 -16.20
C SER A 245 25.27 -5.92 -16.80
N THR A 246 26.36 -5.67 -17.51
CA THR A 246 27.18 -6.71 -18.17
C THR A 246 28.08 -7.51 -17.23
N PHE A 247 28.14 -7.14 -15.94
CA PHE A 247 29.06 -7.74 -14.97
C PHE A 247 28.40 -8.75 -14.02
N GLU A 248 27.08 -8.66 -13.79
CA GLU A 248 26.39 -9.34 -12.68
C GLU A 248 25.22 -10.25 -13.12
N SER A 249 24.89 -10.27 -14.41
CA SER A 249 23.72 -10.99 -14.94
C SER A 249 24.08 -12.32 -15.63
N PRO A 250 23.16 -13.30 -15.66
CA PRO A 250 23.24 -14.41 -16.59
C PRO A 250 23.46 -13.88 -18.01
N PRO A 251 24.23 -14.58 -18.86
CA PRO A 251 24.54 -14.10 -20.19
C PRO A 251 23.27 -13.70 -20.95
N ASP A 252 23.18 -12.43 -21.35
CA ASP A 252 22.20 -11.91 -22.31
C ASP A 252 22.95 -11.44 -23.58
N PRO A 253 23.57 -12.37 -24.34
CA PRO A 253 24.52 -12.05 -25.41
C PRO A 253 23.93 -11.17 -26.53
N ASP A 254 22.61 -11.20 -26.70
CA ASP A 254 21.89 -10.40 -27.69
C ASP A 254 21.11 -9.23 -27.07
N GLY A 255 21.13 -9.04 -25.75
CA GLY A 255 20.33 -8.03 -25.03
C GLY A 255 18.80 -8.29 -25.11
N LEU A 256 18.38 -9.53 -25.33
CA LEU A 256 16.98 -9.90 -25.51
C LEU A 256 16.19 -9.79 -24.21
N LEU A 257 16.77 -10.24 -23.10
CA LEU A 257 16.12 -10.17 -21.79
C LEU A 257 16.05 -8.72 -21.33
N PHE A 258 17.12 -7.95 -21.50
CA PHE A 258 17.11 -6.51 -21.24
C PHE A 258 15.97 -5.80 -21.97
N ARG A 259 15.89 -5.98 -23.31
CA ARG A 259 14.85 -5.33 -24.13
C ARG A 259 13.44 -5.78 -23.72
N PHE A 260 13.26 -7.08 -23.47
CA PHE A 260 11.97 -7.61 -23.01
C PHE A 260 11.49 -6.93 -21.73
N TRP A 261 12.31 -6.91 -20.68
CA TRP A 261 11.93 -6.34 -19.39
C TRP A 261 11.77 -4.82 -19.45
N ARG A 262 12.64 -4.11 -20.19
CA ARG A 262 12.51 -2.67 -20.43
C ARG A 262 11.21 -2.33 -21.13
N ASP A 263 10.89 -3.02 -22.23
CA ASP A 263 9.71 -2.72 -23.04
C ASP A 263 8.42 -3.06 -22.26
N LEU A 264 8.46 -4.12 -21.45
CA LEU A 264 7.38 -4.42 -20.50
C LEU A 264 7.21 -3.31 -19.45
N ALA A 265 8.30 -2.82 -18.84
CA ALA A 265 8.24 -1.70 -17.90
C ALA A 265 7.65 -0.43 -18.54
N ILE A 266 8.00 -0.13 -19.80
CA ILE A 266 7.40 0.99 -20.57
C ILE A 266 5.88 0.80 -20.73
N SER A 267 5.44 -0.43 -21.06
CA SER A 267 4.01 -0.75 -21.21
C SER A 267 3.24 -0.62 -19.89
N GLN A 268 3.92 -0.85 -18.77
CA GLN A 268 3.38 -0.66 -17.42
C GLN A 268 3.51 0.79 -16.92
N GLY A 269 4.05 1.70 -17.72
CA GLY A 269 4.10 3.14 -17.42
C GLY A 269 5.39 3.63 -16.75
N SER A 270 6.44 2.81 -16.68
CA SER A 270 7.75 3.24 -16.18
C SER A 270 8.31 4.42 -16.98
N LEU A 271 8.58 5.53 -16.30
CA LEU A 271 9.26 6.69 -16.88
C LEU A 271 10.76 6.41 -17.07
N TRP A 272 11.38 5.76 -16.07
CA TRP A 272 12.78 5.36 -16.12
C TRP A 272 13.08 4.48 -17.35
N ALA A 273 12.25 3.47 -17.64
CA ALA A 273 12.46 2.59 -18.78
C ALA A 273 12.30 3.32 -20.13
N ARG A 274 11.43 4.34 -20.19
CA ARG A 274 11.28 5.19 -21.40
C ARG A 274 12.53 6.04 -21.64
N GLU A 275 13.10 6.62 -20.59
CA GLU A 275 14.35 7.37 -20.68
C GLU A 275 15.50 6.45 -21.12
N LEU A 276 15.60 5.26 -20.53
CA LEU A 276 16.60 4.25 -20.88
C LEU A 276 16.50 3.81 -22.35
N HIS A 277 15.28 3.63 -22.86
CA HIS A 277 15.04 3.31 -24.27
C HIS A 277 15.49 4.44 -25.22
N ALA A 278 15.21 5.70 -24.88
CA ALA A 278 15.63 6.84 -25.69
C ALA A 278 17.16 6.96 -25.78
N SER A 279 17.87 6.69 -24.68
CA SER A 279 19.35 6.67 -24.65
C SER A 279 19.93 5.54 -25.51
N ASP A 280 19.39 4.33 -25.43
CA ASP A 280 19.84 3.16 -26.23
C ASP A 280 19.68 3.43 -27.75
N VAL A 281 18.53 3.96 -28.17
CA VAL A 281 18.28 4.31 -29.59
C VAL A 281 19.26 5.37 -30.08
N ALA A 282 19.56 6.39 -29.28
CA ALA A 282 20.50 7.44 -29.64
C ALA A 282 21.93 6.88 -29.85
N ILE A 283 22.39 5.99 -28.98
CA ILE A 283 23.70 5.34 -29.09
C ILE A 283 23.79 4.50 -30.38
N GLN A 284 22.76 3.70 -30.67
CA GLN A 284 22.74 2.85 -31.88
C GLN A 284 22.71 3.65 -33.18
N GLN A 285 22.07 4.82 -33.20
CA GLN A 285 22.07 5.70 -34.37
C GLN A 285 23.44 6.34 -34.63
N VAL A 286 24.16 6.74 -33.58
CA VAL A 286 25.54 7.25 -33.69
C VAL A 286 26.49 6.17 -34.20
N CYS A 287 26.41 4.94 -33.68
CA CYS A 287 27.25 3.82 -34.13
C CYS A 287 26.94 3.33 -35.55
N LYS A 288 25.74 3.57 -36.09
CA LYS A 288 25.38 3.22 -37.49
C LYS A 288 25.73 4.31 -38.51
N SER A 289 26.07 5.51 -38.03
CA SER A 289 26.43 6.68 -38.86
C SER A 289 27.93 7.00 -38.86
N SER A 290 28.72 6.19 -38.15
CA SER A 290 30.19 6.18 -38.12
C SER A 290 30.75 4.98 -38.89
#